data_AF-I3NGX3-F1
#
_entry.id   AF-I3NGX3-F1
#
_cell.length_a   1.000
_cell.length_b   1.000
_cell.length_c   1.000
_cell.angle_alpha   90.00
_cell.angle_beta   90.00
_cell.angle_gamma   90.00
#
_symmetry.space_group_name_H-M   'P 1'
#
loop_
_entity.id
_entity.type
_entity.pdbx_description
1 polymer ?
#
loop_
_entity_poly.entity_id
_entity_poly.type
_entity_poly.pdbx_seq_one_letter_code
_entity_poly.pdbx_strand_id
1 'polypeptide(L)'
;MKRASAGGSRLLAWVLWLQAWQVAAPCPGACVCYNEPKVTTSCPQQGLQAVPIGIPASSQRIFLHGNRISHVSAAGFHACRNLTILWLHSNALARIDATAFSGLTLLEQLDLSDNAQLRTVDPATFQGLGRLHTLHLDRCGLQELGPGLFRGLAALQYLYLQDNGLQALPDDAFRDLGNLTHLFLHGNRIPSVPERAFRGLLSLDRLLLHQNRVAYVHPHAFRDLGRLMTLYLFANNLSMLPAEALAPLRALQYLRLNDNPWVCDCRARPLWAWLQKFRGSSSEVPCNLPLRLAGRDLKRLAANDLEGCAVAARPFHPIWTSGATDEELLGLPKCCQPDAADKASVLESGRPASAGNALKGRVPPGDSPPGNGSGPRHINDSPFGTLPSSAEPPLTALQPEGSESPGVPTTGPRRRPGCSRKNRTRSQCRLGQAGSGGSGTSDAEGSGALPALACSLVPLGLVLVLWTMFAPC
;
A
#
# COMPACT_ATOMS: atom_id res chain seq x y z
N MET A 1 -4.22 -51.84 69.86
CA MET A 1 -4.55 -51.85 68.42
C MET A 1 -5.03 -50.45 68.04
N LYS A 2 -4.48 -49.81 67.00
CA LYS A 2 -4.98 -48.53 66.44
C LYS A 2 -5.38 -48.76 64.99
N ARG A 3 -6.61 -48.37 64.60
CA ARG A 3 -7.05 -48.42 63.20
C ARG A 3 -6.39 -47.28 62.43
N ALA A 4 -5.60 -47.59 61.41
CA ALA A 4 -5.06 -46.60 60.48
C ALA A 4 -6.15 -46.16 59.49
N SER A 5 -6.14 -44.88 59.08
CA SER A 5 -7.16 -44.33 58.18
C SER A 5 -6.89 -44.68 56.71
N ALA A 6 -7.84 -45.37 56.08
CA ALA A 6 -7.82 -45.65 54.63
C ALA A 6 -8.41 -44.51 53.77
N GLY A 7 -8.63 -43.31 54.33
CA GLY A 7 -9.33 -42.21 53.65
C GLY A 7 -8.52 -41.47 52.59
N GLY A 8 -7.20 -41.30 52.78
CA GLY A 8 -6.39 -40.37 51.97
C GLY A 8 -6.24 -40.77 50.50
N SER A 9 -6.16 -42.07 50.20
CA SER A 9 -5.89 -42.56 48.83
C SER A 9 -7.01 -42.21 47.84
N ARG A 10 -8.29 -42.27 48.27
CA ARG A 10 -9.43 -41.93 47.39
C ARG A 10 -9.49 -40.44 47.05
N LEU A 11 -9.18 -39.56 48.00
CA LEU A 11 -9.13 -38.11 47.74
C LEU A 11 -7.98 -37.74 46.79
N LEU A 12 -6.80 -38.33 46.96
CA LEU A 12 -5.69 -38.16 46.00
C LEU A 12 -6.04 -38.69 44.61
N ALA A 13 -6.67 -39.87 44.52
CA ALA A 13 -7.13 -40.41 43.23
C ALA A 13 -8.15 -39.48 42.55
N TRP A 14 -9.14 -38.95 43.29
CA TRP A 14 -10.12 -37.99 42.76
C TRP A 14 -9.48 -36.65 42.35
N VAL A 15 -8.53 -36.12 43.11
CA VAL A 15 -7.81 -34.88 42.74
C VAL A 15 -6.95 -35.10 41.49
N LEU A 16 -6.27 -36.24 41.36
CA LEU A 16 -5.52 -36.61 40.16
C LEU A 16 -6.44 -36.84 38.95
N TRP A 17 -7.65 -37.37 39.14
CA TRP A 17 -8.66 -37.48 38.09
C TRP A 17 -9.19 -36.11 37.64
N LEU A 18 -9.47 -35.21 38.60
CA LEU A 18 -9.92 -33.84 38.33
C LEU A 18 -8.83 -32.98 37.66
N GLN A 19 -7.55 -33.21 37.97
CA GLN A 19 -6.44 -32.56 37.26
C GLN A 19 -6.16 -33.21 35.89
N ALA A 20 -6.35 -34.52 35.73
CA ALA A 20 -6.34 -35.17 34.42
C ALA A 20 -7.50 -34.71 33.51
N TRP A 21 -8.53 -34.07 34.07
CA TRP A 21 -9.62 -33.42 33.33
C TRP A 21 -9.40 -31.93 33.06
N GLN A 22 -8.18 -31.39 33.26
CA GLN A 22 -7.71 -30.30 32.41
C GLN A 22 -7.35 -30.82 31.01
N VAL A 23 -8.36 -31.35 30.31
CA VAL A 23 -8.28 -31.63 28.88
C VAL A 23 -8.16 -30.28 28.18
N ALA A 24 -6.93 -29.89 27.83
CA ALA A 24 -6.69 -28.79 26.91
C ALA A 24 -7.56 -29.03 25.67
N ALA A 25 -8.40 -28.06 25.32
CA ALA A 25 -9.40 -28.21 24.25
C ALA A 25 -8.72 -28.78 22.99
N PRO A 26 -9.24 -29.88 22.42
CA PRO A 26 -8.47 -30.75 21.54
C PRO A 26 -7.97 -29.97 20.32
N CYS A 27 -6.65 -29.81 20.22
CA CYS A 27 -6.04 -29.11 19.11
C CYS A 27 -6.41 -29.80 17.79
N PRO A 28 -6.82 -29.07 16.74
CA PRO A 28 -7.11 -29.68 15.44
C PRO A 28 -5.87 -30.42 14.92
N GLY A 29 -6.02 -31.61 14.35
CA GLY A 29 -4.88 -32.49 14.01
C GLY A 29 -3.87 -31.94 13.00
N ALA A 30 -4.19 -30.84 12.31
CA ALA A 30 -3.29 -30.09 11.43
C ALA A 30 -2.69 -28.83 12.10
N CYS A 31 -2.81 -28.69 13.42
CA CYS A 31 -2.41 -27.49 14.17
C CYS A 31 -1.49 -27.86 15.34
N VAL A 32 -0.64 -26.92 15.73
CA VAL A 32 0.12 -26.93 16.98
C VAL A 32 -0.49 -25.88 17.92
N CYS A 33 -0.93 -26.32 19.10
CA CYS A 33 -1.54 -25.45 20.10
C CYS A 33 -0.63 -25.32 21.34
N TYR A 34 -0.44 -24.10 21.83
CA TYR A 34 0.46 -23.81 22.94
C TYR A 34 0.04 -22.55 23.71
N ASN A 35 0.37 -22.49 25.02
CA ASN A 35 -0.18 -21.48 25.93
C ASN A 35 0.69 -20.23 26.11
N GLU A 36 2.01 -20.33 25.96
CA GLU A 36 2.97 -19.26 26.27
C GLU A 36 3.57 -18.60 25.02
N PRO A 37 3.81 -17.27 25.00
CA PRO A 37 3.41 -16.25 25.98
C PRO A 37 1.93 -15.82 25.87
N LYS A 38 1.18 -16.43 24.93
CA LYS A 38 -0.26 -16.25 24.68
C LYS A 38 -0.84 -17.54 24.11
N VAL A 39 -2.08 -17.86 24.43
CA VAL A 39 -2.77 -19.06 23.92
C VAL A 39 -2.87 -18.97 22.40
N THR A 40 -2.24 -19.91 21.71
CA THR A 40 -1.99 -19.84 20.27
C THR A 40 -2.39 -21.14 19.59
N THR A 41 -3.09 -21.04 18.46
CA THR A 41 -3.37 -22.15 17.54
C THR A 41 -2.68 -21.86 16.21
N SER A 42 -1.67 -22.65 15.86
CA SER A 42 -0.80 -22.43 14.70
C SER A 42 -0.92 -23.57 13.70
N CYS A 43 -1.43 -23.29 12.50
CA CYS A 43 -1.63 -24.26 11.41
C CYS A 43 -1.13 -23.73 10.04
N PRO A 44 0.03 -23.04 9.94
CA PRO A 44 0.48 -22.46 8.67
C PRO A 44 0.96 -23.53 7.67
N GLN A 45 0.80 -23.25 6.38
CA GLN A 45 1.36 -24.04 5.27
C GLN A 45 0.93 -25.53 5.21
N GLN A 46 -0.17 -25.90 5.87
CA GLN A 46 -0.70 -27.28 5.89
C GLN A 46 -1.60 -27.63 4.69
N GLY A 47 -1.78 -26.71 3.74
CA GLY A 47 -2.64 -26.89 2.57
C GLY A 47 -4.15 -26.89 2.85
N LEU A 48 -4.57 -26.38 4.03
CA LEU A 48 -5.96 -26.36 4.46
C LEU A 48 -6.86 -25.61 3.47
N GLN A 49 -7.98 -26.21 3.07
CA GLN A 49 -8.91 -25.63 2.08
C GLN A 49 -10.00 -24.75 2.73
N ALA A 50 -10.16 -24.86 4.05
CA ALA A 50 -11.11 -24.12 4.88
C ALA A 50 -10.49 -23.86 6.26
N VAL A 51 -11.10 -22.97 7.06
CA VAL A 51 -10.74 -22.78 8.47
C VAL A 51 -10.97 -24.11 9.22
N PRO A 52 -10.00 -24.62 10.00
CA PRO A 52 -10.14 -25.91 10.66
C PRO A 52 -11.18 -25.87 11.78
N ILE A 53 -11.99 -26.92 11.89
CA ILE A 53 -12.93 -27.10 13.00
C ILE A 53 -12.18 -27.44 14.30
N GLY A 54 -12.77 -27.07 15.45
CA GLY A 54 -12.21 -27.41 16.77
C GLY A 54 -11.10 -26.48 17.28
N ILE A 55 -10.89 -25.31 16.68
CA ILE A 55 -9.97 -24.30 17.23
C ILE A 55 -10.37 -23.98 18.70
N PRO A 56 -9.45 -24.09 19.67
CA PRO A 56 -9.71 -23.76 21.07
C PRO A 56 -10.28 -22.35 21.25
N ALA A 57 -11.45 -22.24 21.89
CA ALA A 57 -12.13 -20.97 22.16
C ALA A 57 -11.31 -19.98 23.02
N SER A 58 -10.31 -20.48 23.75
CA SER A 58 -9.33 -19.72 24.50
C SER A 58 -8.23 -19.06 23.63
N SER A 59 -8.18 -19.35 22.33
CA SER A 59 -7.15 -18.84 21.41
C SER A 59 -7.10 -17.31 21.39
N GLN A 60 -5.93 -16.77 21.74
CA GLN A 60 -5.58 -15.35 21.65
C GLN A 60 -4.85 -15.03 20.35
N ARG A 61 -4.18 -16.02 19.73
CA ARG A 61 -3.54 -15.91 18.42
C ARG A 61 -3.92 -17.10 17.53
N ILE A 62 -4.28 -16.84 16.28
CA ILE A 62 -4.57 -17.87 15.27
C ILE A 62 -3.74 -17.60 14.02
N PHE A 63 -2.93 -18.59 13.61
CA PHE A 63 -2.08 -18.50 12.42
C PHE A 63 -2.50 -19.55 11.39
N LEU A 64 -3.12 -19.09 10.29
CA LEU A 64 -3.66 -19.91 9.20
C LEU A 64 -3.08 -19.50 7.83
N HIS A 65 -1.98 -18.75 7.81
CA HIS A 65 -1.35 -18.25 6.59
C HIS A 65 -0.70 -19.35 5.73
N GLY A 66 -0.50 -19.07 4.44
CA GLY A 66 0.16 -19.99 3.51
C GLY A 66 -0.65 -21.25 3.18
N ASN A 67 -1.95 -21.25 3.47
CA ASN A 67 -2.86 -22.35 3.21
C ASN A 67 -3.61 -22.14 1.86
N ARG A 68 -4.71 -22.86 1.65
CA ARG A 68 -5.58 -22.77 0.47
C ARG A 68 -7.02 -22.43 0.87
N ILE A 69 -7.19 -21.73 1.99
CA ILE A 69 -8.49 -21.33 2.51
C ILE A 69 -9.11 -20.37 1.48
N SER A 70 -10.29 -20.70 0.97
CA SER A 70 -10.94 -19.93 -0.10
C SER A 70 -12.15 -19.11 0.36
N HIS A 71 -12.65 -19.37 1.56
CA HIS A 71 -13.78 -18.65 2.16
C HIS A 71 -13.70 -18.65 3.70
N VAL A 72 -14.07 -17.52 4.31
CA VAL A 72 -14.24 -17.38 5.77
C VAL A 72 -15.72 -17.14 6.07
N SER A 73 -16.30 -17.99 6.91
CA SER A 73 -17.71 -17.91 7.34
C SER A 73 -17.86 -17.38 8.76
N ALA A 74 -19.06 -16.86 9.08
CA ALA A 74 -19.44 -16.37 10.41
C ALA A 74 -19.11 -17.33 11.57
N ALA A 75 -19.22 -18.64 11.33
CA ALA A 75 -18.98 -19.66 12.35
C ALA A 75 -17.48 -19.90 12.64
N GLY A 76 -16.57 -19.53 11.72
CA GLY A 76 -15.16 -19.94 11.75
C GLY A 76 -14.39 -19.48 12.99
N PHE A 77 -14.72 -18.30 13.53
CA PHE A 77 -14.02 -17.73 14.70
C PHE A 77 -14.96 -17.34 15.85
N HIS A 78 -16.27 -17.59 15.75
CA HIS A 78 -17.29 -17.11 16.69
C HIS A 78 -17.04 -17.48 18.16
N ALA A 79 -16.38 -18.62 18.42
CA ALA A 79 -16.06 -19.06 19.78
C ALA A 79 -14.82 -18.35 20.37
N CYS A 80 -13.93 -17.79 19.54
CA CYS A 80 -12.61 -17.28 19.93
C CYS A 80 -12.69 -15.83 20.47
N ARG A 81 -13.50 -15.59 21.51
CA ARG A 81 -13.78 -14.23 22.02
C ARG A 81 -12.56 -13.50 22.59
N ASN A 82 -11.48 -14.22 22.90
CA ASN A 82 -10.22 -13.67 23.41
C ASN A 82 -9.16 -13.42 22.31
N LEU A 83 -9.52 -13.58 21.03
CA LEU A 83 -8.60 -13.45 19.89
C LEU A 83 -8.12 -12.01 19.71
N THR A 84 -6.80 -11.80 19.79
CA THR A 84 -6.15 -10.50 19.52
C THR A 84 -5.38 -10.47 18.20
N ILE A 85 -4.90 -11.61 17.69
CA ILE A 85 -4.17 -11.71 16.41
C ILE A 85 -4.76 -12.82 15.54
N LEU A 86 -5.14 -12.48 14.30
CA LEU A 86 -5.58 -13.43 13.28
C LEU A 86 -4.79 -13.23 11.97
N TRP A 87 -4.03 -14.24 11.56
CA TRP A 87 -3.30 -14.24 10.28
C TRP A 87 -3.91 -15.24 9.29
N LEU A 88 -4.42 -14.72 8.18
CA LEU A 88 -5.03 -15.43 7.06
C LEU A 88 -4.35 -15.08 5.72
N HIS A 89 -3.20 -14.39 5.75
CA HIS A 89 -2.48 -13.98 4.54
C HIS A 89 -2.01 -15.16 3.68
N SER A 90 -1.68 -14.88 2.41
CA SER A 90 -1.14 -15.87 1.46
C SER A 90 -2.03 -17.13 1.39
N ASN A 91 -3.32 -16.92 1.12
CA ASN A 91 -4.34 -17.96 1.00
C ASN A 91 -5.03 -17.85 -0.37
N ALA A 92 -6.15 -18.55 -0.55
CA ALA A 92 -6.95 -18.52 -1.78
C ALA A 92 -8.27 -17.75 -1.59
N LEU A 93 -8.36 -16.81 -0.64
CA LEU A 93 -9.63 -16.19 -0.25
C LEU A 93 -10.28 -15.48 -1.44
N ALA A 94 -11.48 -15.93 -1.79
CA ALA A 94 -12.34 -15.32 -2.79
C ALA A 94 -13.58 -14.67 -2.18
N ARG A 95 -13.93 -15.02 -0.92
CA ARG A 95 -15.06 -14.44 -0.17
C ARG A 95 -14.77 -14.41 1.33
N ILE A 96 -15.21 -13.35 1.99
CA ILE A 96 -15.29 -13.24 3.46
C ILE A 96 -16.74 -12.88 3.78
N ASP A 97 -17.36 -13.60 4.72
CA ASP A 97 -18.71 -13.30 5.18
C ASP A 97 -18.77 -11.94 5.89
N ALA A 98 -19.86 -11.18 5.70
CA ALA A 98 -20.06 -9.88 6.34
C ALA A 98 -20.00 -9.93 7.88
N THR A 99 -20.25 -11.10 8.48
CA THR A 99 -20.19 -11.35 9.92
C THR A 99 -19.04 -12.26 10.35
N ALA A 100 -18.08 -12.57 9.47
CA ALA A 100 -16.92 -13.44 9.71
C ALA A 100 -16.11 -13.12 10.99
N PHE A 101 -16.04 -11.83 11.36
CA PHE A 101 -15.29 -11.34 12.52
C PHE A 101 -16.21 -10.78 13.63
N SER A 102 -17.52 -11.03 13.53
CA SER A 102 -18.51 -10.53 14.48
C SER A 102 -18.28 -11.09 15.90
N GLY A 103 -18.21 -10.19 16.88
CA GLY A 103 -17.94 -10.53 18.28
C GLY A 103 -16.45 -10.68 18.64
N LEU A 104 -15.51 -10.50 17.70
CA LEU A 104 -14.07 -10.44 17.96
C LEU A 104 -13.63 -9.04 18.44
N THR A 105 -14.29 -8.50 19.47
CA THR A 105 -14.10 -7.12 19.95
C THR A 105 -12.74 -6.85 20.60
N LEU A 106 -11.94 -7.90 20.82
CA LEU A 106 -10.56 -7.85 21.31
C LEU A 106 -9.51 -7.97 20.20
N LEU A 107 -9.90 -8.05 18.92
CA LEU A 107 -8.95 -8.20 17.81
C LEU A 107 -8.12 -6.91 17.63
N GLU A 108 -6.80 -7.06 17.71
CA GLU A 108 -5.81 -5.97 17.60
C GLU A 108 -5.06 -6.01 16.27
N GLN A 109 -4.87 -7.19 15.68
CA GLN A 109 -4.21 -7.38 14.39
C GLN A 109 -5.00 -8.37 13.52
N LEU A 110 -5.34 -7.93 12.31
CA LEU A 110 -5.99 -8.75 11.29
C LEU A 110 -5.18 -8.67 10.00
N ASP A 111 -4.68 -9.81 9.56
CA ASP A 111 -3.95 -9.93 8.30
C ASP A 111 -4.69 -10.80 7.29
N LEU A 112 -5.16 -10.16 6.22
CA LEU A 112 -5.86 -10.75 5.08
C LEU A 112 -5.04 -10.62 3.78
N SER A 113 -3.81 -10.11 3.83
CA SER A 113 -3.00 -9.76 2.65
C SER A 113 -2.72 -10.94 1.71
N ASP A 114 -2.25 -10.65 0.49
CA ASP A 114 -1.80 -11.68 -0.46
C ASP A 114 -2.91 -12.71 -0.79
N ASN A 115 -4.14 -12.21 -0.91
CA ASN A 115 -5.34 -12.97 -1.28
C ASN A 115 -5.98 -12.38 -2.54
N ALA A 116 -5.24 -12.42 -3.65
CA ALA A 116 -5.53 -11.67 -4.90
C ALA A 116 -6.87 -11.98 -5.60
N GLN A 117 -7.62 -12.99 -5.14
CA GLN A 117 -8.96 -13.31 -5.67
C GLN A 117 -10.11 -12.70 -4.86
N LEU A 118 -9.84 -12.04 -3.73
CA LEU A 118 -10.86 -11.49 -2.84
C LEU A 118 -11.66 -10.37 -3.51
N ARG A 119 -10.97 -9.41 -4.16
CA ARG A 119 -11.50 -8.32 -5.03
C ARG A 119 -12.46 -7.30 -4.41
N THR A 120 -13.23 -7.69 -3.40
CA THR A 120 -14.27 -6.92 -2.70
C THR A 120 -14.34 -7.40 -1.24
N VAL A 121 -14.61 -6.49 -0.32
CA VAL A 121 -14.92 -6.80 1.09
C VAL A 121 -16.23 -6.10 1.45
N ASP A 122 -17.11 -6.79 2.17
CA ASP A 122 -18.40 -6.22 2.57
C ASP A 122 -18.19 -5.07 3.57
N PRO A 123 -18.89 -3.93 3.46
CA PRO A 123 -18.75 -2.81 4.38
C PRO A 123 -18.95 -3.15 5.87
N ALA A 124 -19.69 -4.22 6.20
CA ALA A 124 -19.91 -4.68 7.57
C ALA A 124 -18.80 -5.61 8.11
N THR A 125 -17.91 -6.15 7.27
CA THR A 125 -16.91 -7.16 7.67
C THR A 125 -16.05 -6.75 8.87
N PHE A 126 -15.73 -5.46 9.03
CA PHE A 126 -14.91 -4.95 10.14
C PHE A 126 -15.73 -4.26 11.25
N GLN A 127 -17.07 -4.33 11.21
CA GLN A 127 -17.93 -3.64 12.15
C GLN A 127 -17.73 -4.15 13.60
N GLY A 128 -17.44 -3.22 14.51
CA GLY A 128 -17.26 -3.54 15.94
C GLY A 128 -15.84 -3.96 16.33
N LEU A 129 -14.88 -4.02 15.40
CA LEU A 129 -13.45 -4.27 15.68
C LEU A 129 -12.74 -3.03 16.26
N GLY A 130 -13.34 -2.41 17.30
CA GLY A 130 -12.91 -1.12 17.85
C GLY A 130 -11.55 -1.11 18.56
N ARG A 131 -10.86 -2.25 18.67
CA ARG A 131 -9.49 -2.39 19.18
C ARG A 131 -8.45 -2.70 18.09
N LEU A 132 -8.86 -2.80 16.83
CA LEU A 132 -7.98 -3.15 15.73
C LEU A 132 -6.94 -2.04 15.54
N HIS A 133 -5.66 -2.36 15.78
CA HIS A 133 -4.52 -1.46 15.60
C HIS A 133 -3.89 -1.59 14.21
N THR A 134 -3.91 -2.80 13.64
CA THR A 134 -3.31 -3.11 12.34
C THR A 134 -4.26 -3.92 11.47
N LEU A 135 -4.50 -3.44 10.25
CA LEU A 135 -5.28 -4.12 9.21
C LEU A 135 -4.48 -4.22 7.92
N HIS A 136 -4.22 -5.44 7.47
CA HIS A 136 -3.62 -5.72 6.16
C HIS A 136 -4.66 -6.17 5.15
N LEU A 137 -4.75 -5.44 4.04
CA LEU A 137 -5.62 -5.70 2.89
C LEU A 137 -4.85 -5.51 1.56
N ASP A 138 -3.52 -5.46 1.60
CA ASP A 138 -2.67 -5.35 0.42
C ASP A 138 -2.61 -6.65 -0.38
N ARG A 139 -2.46 -6.53 -1.70
CA ARG A 139 -2.47 -7.67 -2.65
C ARG A 139 -3.76 -8.51 -2.64
N CYS A 140 -4.86 -7.96 -2.14
CA CYS A 140 -6.20 -8.60 -2.16
C CYS A 140 -6.97 -8.40 -3.48
N GLY A 141 -6.38 -7.69 -4.45
CA GLY A 141 -7.00 -7.39 -5.74
C GLY A 141 -8.18 -6.42 -5.67
N LEU A 142 -8.31 -5.65 -4.56
CA LEU A 142 -9.47 -4.80 -4.28
C LEU A 142 -9.65 -3.73 -5.36
N GLN A 143 -10.87 -3.61 -5.91
CA GLN A 143 -11.14 -2.66 -7.01
C GLN A 143 -11.71 -1.32 -6.51
N GLU A 144 -12.34 -1.33 -5.35
CA GLU A 144 -12.99 -0.20 -4.70
C GLU A 144 -12.94 -0.33 -3.17
N LEU A 145 -13.30 0.75 -2.46
CA LEU A 145 -13.48 0.77 -1.01
C LEU A 145 -14.96 1.01 -0.72
N GLY A 146 -15.64 0.01 -0.13
CA GLY A 146 -17.07 0.08 0.15
C GLY A 146 -17.44 1.22 1.12
N PRO A 147 -18.63 1.84 0.97
CA PRO A 147 -19.03 2.99 1.79
C PRO A 147 -19.15 2.61 3.26
N GLY A 148 -18.24 3.15 4.08
CA GLY A 148 -18.17 2.86 5.51
C GLY A 148 -17.39 1.60 5.90
N LEU A 149 -16.63 0.98 4.98
CA LEU A 149 -15.83 -0.23 5.23
C LEU A 149 -14.90 -0.12 6.48
N PHE A 150 -14.38 1.07 6.76
CA PHE A 150 -13.49 1.32 7.91
C PHE A 150 -14.17 2.08 9.08
N ARG A 151 -15.50 2.14 9.10
CA ARG A 151 -16.28 2.89 10.08
C ARG A 151 -16.10 2.34 11.49
N GLY A 152 -15.88 3.23 12.46
CA GLY A 152 -15.71 2.88 13.88
C GLY A 152 -14.38 2.21 14.25
N LEU A 153 -13.43 2.04 13.32
CA LEU A 153 -12.08 1.51 13.61
C LEU A 153 -11.16 2.56 14.26
N ALA A 154 -11.64 3.21 15.32
CA ALA A 154 -11.01 4.39 15.93
C ALA A 154 -9.63 4.11 16.57
N ALA A 155 -9.30 2.84 16.85
CA ALA A 155 -7.99 2.41 17.36
C ALA A 155 -6.94 2.19 16.26
N LEU A 156 -7.32 2.19 14.98
CA LEU A 156 -6.45 1.76 13.89
C LEU A 156 -5.26 2.70 13.70
N GLN A 157 -4.05 2.14 13.68
CA GLN A 157 -2.78 2.86 13.56
C GLN A 157 -2.10 2.61 12.21
N TYR A 158 -2.25 1.40 11.65
CA TYR A 158 -1.66 0.96 10.38
C TYR A 158 -2.75 0.36 9.46
N LEU A 159 -2.86 0.90 8.24
CA LEU A 159 -3.76 0.40 7.20
C LEU A 159 -2.99 0.18 5.88
N TYR A 160 -2.84 -1.09 5.51
CA TYR A 160 -2.16 -1.51 4.29
C TYR A 160 -3.19 -1.81 3.19
N LEU A 161 -3.15 -1.03 2.11
CA LEU A 161 -4.02 -1.14 0.94
C LEU A 161 -3.22 -1.13 -0.38
N GLN A 162 -1.89 -1.26 -0.31
CA GLN A 162 -1.01 -1.26 -1.49
C GLN A 162 -1.23 -2.47 -2.41
N ASP A 163 -0.67 -2.39 -3.62
CA ASP A 163 -0.66 -3.47 -4.62
C ASP A 163 -2.07 -4.03 -4.93
N ASN A 164 -3.08 -3.15 -4.92
CA ASN A 164 -4.47 -3.46 -5.20
C ASN A 164 -4.92 -2.87 -6.56
N GLY A 165 -6.19 -3.06 -6.90
CA GLY A 165 -6.80 -2.55 -8.13
C GLY A 165 -7.49 -1.19 -7.99
N LEU A 166 -7.37 -0.48 -6.86
CA LEU A 166 -8.27 0.62 -6.47
C LEU A 166 -8.32 1.73 -7.53
N GLN A 167 -9.52 1.96 -8.07
CA GLN A 167 -9.76 2.88 -9.19
C GLN A 167 -10.29 4.26 -8.76
N ALA A 168 -10.60 4.44 -7.48
CA ALA A 168 -11.09 5.68 -6.90
C ALA A 168 -10.67 5.77 -5.42
N LEU A 169 -10.75 6.98 -4.86
CA LEU A 169 -10.56 7.21 -3.43
C LEU A 169 -11.76 8.02 -2.90
N PRO A 170 -12.77 7.36 -2.31
CA PRO A 170 -14.02 8.02 -1.93
C PRO A 170 -13.84 9.10 -0.85
N ASP A 171 -14.67 10.13 -0.90
CA ASP A 171 -14.79 11.13 0.17
C ASP A 171 -15.23 10.47 1.50
N ASP A 172 -14.71 10.96 2.63
CA ASP A 172 -14.99 10.46 3.99
C ASP A 172 -14.64 8.96 4.23
N ALA A 173 -13.95 8.26 3.32
CA ALA A 173 -13.65 6.83 3.41
C ALA A 173 -12.86 6.41 4.67
N PHE A 174 -12.00 7.29 5.18
CA PHE A 174 -11.17 7.07 6.37
C PHE A 174 -11.60 7.93 7.58
N ARG A 175 -12.81 8.51 7.56
CA ARG A 175 -13.25 9.59 8.46
C ARG A 175 -13.13 9.29 9.96
N ASP A 176 -13.31 8.03 10.36
CA ASP A 176 -13.30 7.61 11.77
C ASP A 176 -11.89 7.21 12.26
N LEU A 177 -10.88 7.17 11.37
CA LEU A 177 -9.54 6.65 11.64
C LEU A 177 -8.62 7.68 12.31
N GLY A 178 -9.10 8.32 13.38
CA GLY A 178 -8.42 9.44 14.04
C GLY A 178 -7.03 9.13 14.61
N ASN A 179 -6.76 7.86 14.95
CA ASN A 179 -5.46 7.38 15.45
C ASN A 179 -4.53 6.85 14.35
N LEU A 180 -4.94 6.87 13.07
CA LEU A 180 -4.15 6.29 11.99
C LEU A 180 -2.86 7.08 11.80
N THR A 181 -1.72 6.39 11.85
CA THR A 181 -0.38 6.97 11.68
C THR A 181 0.20 6.65 10.30
N HIS A 182 -0.14 5.48 9.75
CA HIS A 182 0.43 4.97 8.52
C HIS A 182 -0.66 4.49 7.55
N LEU A 183 -0.73 5.12 6.37
CA LEU A 183 -1.65 4.76 5.29
C LEU A 183 -0.88 4.47 4.00
N PHE A 184 -0.97 3.22 3.54
CA PHE A 184 -0.27 2.72 2.37
C PHE A 184 -1.26 2.48 1.22
N LEU A 185 -1.23 3.32 0.19
CA LEU A 185 -2.12 3.29 -0.97
C LEU A 185 -1.36 3.16 -2.30
N HIS A 186 -0.07 2.83 -2.25
CA HIS A 186 0.81 2.74 -3.42
C HIS A 186 0.51 1.51 -4.29
N GLY A 187 0.99 1.48 -5.53
CA GLY A 187 0.76 0.34 -6.45
C GLY A 187 -0.71 0.15 -6.87
N ASN A 188 -1.51 1.22 -6.84
CA ASN A 188 -2.95 1.22 -7.17
C ASN A 188 -3.23 1.99 -8.47
N ARG A 189 -4.50 2.29 -8.76
CA ARG A 189 -4.94 2.95 -10.01
C ARG A 189 -5.65 4.28 -9.77
N ILE A 190 -5.48 4.88 -8.59
CA ILE A 190 -6.19 6.07 -8.13
C ILE A 190 -5.91 7.25 -9.09
N PRO A 191 -6.92 7.87 -9.72
CA PRO A 191 -6.74 8.90 -10.75
C PRO A 191 -6.68 10.33 -10.20
N SER A 192 -7.20 10.56 -8.99
CA SER A 192 -7.25 11.89 -8.35
C SER A 192 -7.45 11.76 -6.84
N VAL A 193 -7.18 12.84 -6.11
CA VAL A 193 -7.48 12.98 -4.68
C VAL A 193 -8.55 14.06 -4.50
N PRO A 194 -9.80 13.71 -4.14
CA PRO A 194 -10.88 14.68 -3.87
C PRO A 194 -10.74 15.35 -2.50
N GLU A 195 -11.63 16.30 -2.18
CA GLU A 195 -11.50 17.18 -1.02
C GLU A 195 -11.52 16.46 0.33
N ARG A 196 -12.36 15.43 0.52
CA ARG A 196 -12.56 14.77 1.83
C ARG A 196 -12.00 13.35 1.87
N ALA A 197 -11.19 12.94 0.89
CA ALA A 197 -10.55 11.62 0.86
C ALA A 197 -9.78 11.31 2.15
N PHE A 198 -9.04 12.30 2.69
CA PHE A 198 -8.20 12.16 3.88
C PHE A 198 -8.73 12.91 5.11
N ARG A 199 -10.02 13.26 5.11
CA ARG A 199 -10.67 13.92 6.25
C ARG A 199 -10.63 13.01 7.49
N GLY A 200 -10.41 13.60 8.66
CA GLY A 200 -10.39 12.89 9.94
C GLY A 200 -9.05 12.20 10.28
N LEU A 201 -8.07 12.16 9.37
CA LEU A 201 -6.76 11.54 9.57
C LEU A 201 -5.79 12.42 10.38
N LEU A 202 -6.23 12.83 11.58
CA LEU A 202 -5.57 13.82 12.44
C LEU A 202 -4.21 13.36 13.00
N SER A 203 -3.97 12.05 13.08
CA SER A 203 -2.73 11.45 13.61
C SER A 203 -1.74 10.99 12.55
N LEU A 204 -2.01 11.22 11.26
CA LEU A 204 -1.25 10.61 10.17
C LEU A 204 0.18 11.16 10.10
N ASP A 205 1.17 10.25 10.14
CA ASP A 205 2.60 10.52 9.94
C ASP A 205 3.01 10.28 8.48
N ARG A 206 2.52 9.19 7.90
CA ARG A 206 2.99 8.65 6.62
C ARG A 206 1.85 8.34 5.67
N LEU A 207 1.86 9.00 4.51
CA LEU A 207 0.91 8.80 3.42
C LEU A 207 1.68 8.42 2.14
N LEU A 208 1.54 7.17 1.71
CA LEU A 208 2.20 6.65 0.51
C LEU A 208 1.20 6.48 -0.63
N LEU A 209 1.20 7.42 -1.57
CA LEU A 209 0.35 7.48 -2.78
C LEU A 209 1.15 7.32 -4.09
N HIS A 210 2.40 6.89 -4.00
CA HIS A 210 3.25 6.68 -5.17
C HIS A 210 2.79 5.50 -6.02
N GLN A 211 3.29 5.39 -7.26
CA GLN A 211 2.91 4.31 -8.20
C GLN A 211 1.39 4.20 -8.35
N ASN A 212 0.76 5.32 -8.71
CA ASN A 212 -0.67 5.44 -8.96
C ASN A 212 -0.90 6.20 -10.28
N ARG A 213 -2.11 6.71 -10.51
CA ARG A 213 -2.48 7.46 -11.72
C ARG A 213 -2.91 8.90 -11.40
N VAL A 214 -2.52 9.42 -10.23
CA VAL A 214 -3.00 10.70 -9.70
C VAL A 214 -2.61 11.83 -10.65
N ALA A 215 -3.59 12.41 -11.33
CA ALA A 215 -3.43 13.56 -12.24
C ALA A 215 -3.82 14.89 -11.58
N TYR A 216 -4.60 14.84 -10.50
CA TYR A 216 -5.12 15.99 -9.78
C TYR A 216 -5.24 15.73 -8.28
N VAL A 217 -4.94 16.76 -7.47
CA VAL A 217 -5.14 16.79 -6.01
C VAL A 217 -5.92 18.06 -5.68
N HIS A 218 -7.03 17.93 -4.95
CA HIS A 218 -7.85 19.08 -4.57
C HIS A 218 -7.09 20.04 -3.63
N PRO A 219 -7.22 21.38 -3.77
CA PRO A 219 -6.55 22.38 -2.92
C PRO A 219 -6.70 22.20 -1.41
N HIS A 220 -7.72 21.49 -0.93
CA HIS A 220 -7.91 21.19 0.51
C HIS A 220 -7.80 19.71 0.87
N ALA A 221 -7.40 18.83 -0.07
CA ALA A 221 -7.35 17.37 0.14
C ALA A 221 -6.54 16.91 1.37
N PHE A 222 -5.56 17.72 1.78
CA PHE A 222 -4.68 17.43 2.92
C PHE A 222 -4.95 18.32 4.15
N ARG A 223 -6.11 18.99 4.22
CA ARG A 223 -6.47 19.95 5.27
C ARG A 223 -6.27 19.45 6.71
N ASP A 224 -6.62 18.20 6.96
CA ASP A 224 -6.57 17.58 8.29
C ASP A 224 -5.20 16.96 8.62
N LEU A 225 -4.30 16.85 7.64
CA LEU A 225 -3.01 16.13 7.73
C LEU A 225 -1.89 16.95 8.39
N GLY A 226 -2.23 17.71 9.44
CA GLY A 226 -1.30 18.65 10.10
C GLY A 226 -0.09 18.00 10.78
N ARG A 227 -0.14 16.69 11.05
CA ARG A 227 0.94 15.89 11.67
C ARG A 227 1.81 15.11 10.67
N LEU A 228 1.49 15.18 9.37
CA LEU A 228 2.14 14.36 8.34
C LEU A 228 3.62 14.73 8.17
N MET A 229 4.51 13.77 8.43
CA MET A 229 5.95 13.94 8.25
C MET A 229 6.44 13.41 6.89
N THR A 230 5.77 12.42 6.29
CA THR A 230 6.15 11.83 5.01
C THR A 230 4.99 11.76 4.01
N LEU A 231 5.16 12.37 2.84
CA LEU A 231 4.24 12.30 1.70
C LEU A 231 4.97 11.83 0.43
N TYR A 232 4.62 10.65 -0.08
CA TYR A 232 5.15 10.15 -1.36
C TYR A 232 4.06 10.19 -2.44
N LEU A 233 4.29 11.02 -3.47
CA LEU A 233 3.45 11.19 -4.65
C LEU A 233 4.21 10.87 -5.96
N PHE A 234 5.43 10.34 -5.87
CA PHE A 234 6.24 9.99 -7.05
C PHE A 234 5.61 8.87 -7.91
N ALA A 235 6.01 8.74 -9.17
CA ALA A 235 5.43 7.77 -10.11
C ALA A 235 3.89 7.92 -10.21
N ASN A 236 3.46 9.10 -10.66
CA ASN A 236 2.07 9.49 -10.86
C ASN A 236 1.94 10.34 -12.13
N ASN A 237 0.76 10.91 -12.38
CA ASN A 237 0.45 11.68 -13.58
C ASN A 237 0.27 13.19 -13.31
N LEU A 238 0.89 13.72 -12.24
CA LEU A 238 0.76 15.13 -11.85
C LEU A 238 1.47 16.04 -12.86
N SER A 239 0.68 16.85 -13.57
CA SER A 239 1.20 17.97 -14.36
C SER A 239 1.45 19.23 -13.52
N MET A 240 0.72 19.36 -12.41
CA MET A 240 0.85 20.44 -11.42
C MET A 240 0.31 19.99 -10.05
N LEU A 241 0.66 20.74 -9.00
CA LEU A 241 0.18 20.52 -7.64
C LEU A 241 -0.07 21.89 -6.99
N PRO A 242 -1.30 22.22 -6.53
CA PRO A 242 -1.56 23.48 -5.84
C PRO A 242 -0.76 23.58 -4.54
N ALA A 243 -0.14 24.74 -4.29
CA ALA A 243 0.60 24.99 -3.04
C ALA A 243 -0.33 25.07 -1.82
N GLU A 244 -1.60 25.41 -2.08
CA GLU A 244 -2.72 25.43 -1.16
C GLU A 244 -2.91 24.06 -0.50
N ALA A 245 -2.74 22.96 -1.26
CA ALA A 245 -2.82 21.60 -0.72
C ALA A 245 -1.63 21.26 0.20
N LEU A 246 -0.46 21.88 -0.01
CA LEU A 246 0.72 21.66 0.82
C LEU A 246 0.78 22.58 2.06
N ALA A 247 0.02 23.69 2.08
CA ALA A 247 0.02 24.65 3.18
C ALA A 247 -0.42 24.09 4.56
N PRO A 248 -1.34 23.10 4.66
CA PRO A 248 -1.69 22.46 5.94
C PRO A 248 -0.59 21.56 6.52
N LEU A 249 0.38 21.11 5.70
CA LEU A 249 1.35 20.06 6.04
C LEU A 249 2.52 20.59 6.90
N ARG A 250 2.19 21.15 8.07
CA ARG A 250 3.12 21.88 8.96
C ARG A 250 4.26 21.02 9.53
N ALA A 251 4.05 19.72 9.65
CA ALA A 251 5.02 18.76 10.18
C ALA A 251 5.89 18.09 9.10
N LEU A 252 5.73 18.44 7.82
CA LEU A 252 6.30 17.68 6.71
C LEU A 252 7.83 17.75 6.66
N GLN A 253 8.47 16.57 6.67
CA GLN A 253 9.92 16.40 6.63
C GLN A 253 10.40 15.80 5.30
N TYR A 254 9.60 14.90 4.68
CA TYR A 254 9.99 14.14 3.49
C TYR A 254 8.90 14.18 2.42
N LEU A 255 9.22 14.76 1.26
CA LEU A 255 8.33 14.91 0.12
C LEU A 255 8.94 14.31 -1.15
N ARG A 256 8.30 13.31 -1.75
CA ARG A 256 8.73 12.72 -3.04
C ARG A 256 7.73 13.02 -4.16
N LEU A 257 8.22 13.67 -5.21
CA LEU A 257 7.49 14.24 -6.35
C LEU A 257 8.13 13.89 -7.71
N ASN A 258 9.21 13.10 -7.72
CA ASN A 258 9.85 12.61 -8.95
C ASN A 258 8.89 11.76 -9.81
N ASP A 259 9.28 11.46 -11.05
CA ASP A 259 8.52 10.59 -11.96
C ASP A 259 7.05 11.02 -12.13
N ASN A 260 6.85 12.30 -12.43
CA ASN A 260 5.58 12.94 -12.72
C ASN A 260 5.78 13.92 -13.90
N PRO A 261 4.79 14.10 -14.80
CA PRO A 261 4.91 14.90 -16.02
C PRO A 261 4.78 16.42 -15.78
N TRP A 262 5.58 16.99 -14.86
CA TRP A 262 5.48 18.38 -14.42
C TRP A 262 5.53 19.40 -15.57
N VAL A 263 4.59 20.36 -15.57
CA VAL A 263 4.53 21.47 -16.51
C VAL A 263 5.04 22.74 -15.83
N CYS A 264 6.32 23.03 -16.05
CA CYS A 264 7.04 24.18 -15.49
C CYS A 264 6.76 25.47 -16.28
N ASP A 265 5.50 25.88 -16.30
CA ASP A 265 5.04 27.17 -16.80
C ASP A 265 4.48 28.03 -15.64
N CYS A 266 3.67 29.04 -15.94
CA CYS A 266 3.05 29.88 -14.92
C CYS A 266 2.27 29.10 -13.85
N ARG A 267 1.74 27.90 -14.13
CA ARG A 267 1.00 27.06 -13.16
C ARG A 267 1.91 26.43 -12.10
N ALA A 268 3.21 26.30 -12.37
CA ALA A 268 4.18 25.78 -11.42
C ALA A 268 4.65 26.85 -10.41
N ARG A 269 4.35 28.13 -10.62
CA ARG A 269 4.79 29.25 -9.75
C ARG A 269 4.41 29.08 -8.27
N PRO A 270 3.19 28.63 -7.88
CA PRO A 270 2.85 28.44 -6.48
C PRO A 270 3.70 27.32 -5.85
N LEU A 271 3.81 26.18 -6.53
CA LEU A 271 4.61 25.04 -6.08
C LEU A 271 6.10 25.39 -5.96
N TRP A 272 6.65 26.12 -6.93
CA TRP A 272 8.00 26.68 -6.88
C TRP A 272 8.18 27.58 -5.66
N ALA A 273 7.30 28.56 -5.44
CA ALA A 273 7.38 29.50 -4.34
C ALA A 273 7.22 28.84 -2.96
N TRP A 274 6.51 27.71 -2.88
CA TRP A 274 6.44 26.85 -1.71
C TRP A 274 7.74 26.06 -1.50
N LEU A 275 8.28 25.44 -2.57
CA LEU A 275 9.52 24.66 -2.52
C LEU A 275 10.73 25.51 -2.12
N GLN A 276 10.82 26.78 -2.53
CA GLN A 276 11.89 27.70 -2.08
C GLN A 276 11.83 28.02 -0.58
N LYS A 277 10.71 27.76 0.10
CA LYS A 277 10.50 28.00 1.54
C LYS A 277 10.51 26.72 2.38
N PHE A 278 10.39 25.56 1.74
CA PHE A 278 10.31 24.27 2.42
C PHE A 278 11.67 23.88 3.01
N ARG A 279 11.68 23.59 4.33
CA ARG A 279 12.90 23.24 5.08
C ARG A 279 13.16 21.73 5.18
N GLY A 280 12.23 20.90 4.72
CA GLY A 280 12.38 19.45 4.69
C GLY A 280 13.09 18.93 3.43
N SER A 281 13.34 17.63 3.41
CA SER A 281 13.92 16.92 2.27
C SER A 281 12.88 16.73 1.16
N SER A 282 13.22 17.18 -0.05
CA SER A 282 12.40 17.01 -1.25
C SER A 282 13.18 16.28 -2.35
N SER A 283 12.52 15.36 -3.08
CA SER A 283 13.07 14.81 -4.33
C SER A 283 13.32 15.91 -5.36
N GLU A 284 14.04 15.61 -6.43
CA GLU A 284 13.97 16.46 -7.63
C GLU A 284 12.53 16.53 -8.16
N VAL A 285 12.20 17.65 -8.81
CA VAL A 285 10.91 17.90 -9.44
C VAL A 285 11.18 18.18 -10.93
N PRO A 286 11.45 17.12 -11.73
CA PRO A 286 11.92 17.29 -13.11
C PRO A 286 10.82 17.79 -14.02
N CYS A 287 11.05 18.92 -14.67
CA CYS A 287 10.15 19.48 -15.67
C CYS A 287 10.06 18.55 -16.89
N ASN A 288 8.84 18.19 -17.29
CA ASN A 288 8.55 17.48 -18.54
C ASN A 288 8.22 18.46 -19.68
N LEU A 289 7.50 19.53 -19.37
CA LEU A 289 7.19 20.63 -20.28
C LEU A 289 7.45 21.99 -19.61
N PRO A 290 7.63 23.08 -20.39
CA PRO A 290 7.88 23.11 -21.83
C PRO A 290 9.24 22.50 -22.20
N LEU A 291 9.44 22.10 -23.46
CA LEU A 291 10.67 21.44 -23.92
C LEU A 291 11.96 22.24 -23.60
N ARG A 292 11.90 23.58 -23.58
CA ARG A 292 13.03 24.46 -23.18
C ARG A 292 13.50 24.27 -21.73
N LEU A 293 12.71 23.60 -20.89
CA LEU A 293 13.03 23.27 -19.49
C LEU A 293 13.08 21.76 -19.23
N ALA A 294 12.93 20.91 -20.25
CA ALA A 294 12.85 19.45 -20.06
C ALA A 294 14.06 18.90 -19.28
N GLY A 295 13.81 18.08 -18.26
CA GLY A 295 14.82 17.50 -17.38
C GLY A 295 15.42 18.47 -16.34
N ARG A 296 15.04 19.74 -16.31
CA ARG A 296 15.47 20.70 -15.26
C ARG A 296 14.68 20.44 -13.97
N ASP A 297 15.34 20.44 -12.82
CA ASP A 297 14.68 20.41 -11.50
C ASP A 297 14.03 21.78 -11.22
N LEU A 298 12.69 21.82 -11.06
CA LEU A 298 11.90 23.04 -10.79
C LEU A 298 12.50 23.87 -9.64
N LYS A 299 13.07 23.22 -8.62
CA LYS A 299 13.69 23.87 -7.45
C LYS A 299 14.90 24.75 -7.81
N ARG A 300 15.51 24.53 -8.98
CA ARG A 300 16.72 25.22 -9.50
C ARG A 300 16.40 26.22 -10.62
N LEU A 301 15.12 26.50 -10.87
CA LEU A 301 14.67 27.51 -11.82
C LEU A 301 14.49 28.88 -11.14
N ALA A 302 14.69 29.94 -11.90
CA ALA A 302 14.33 31.30 -11.49
C ALA A 302 12.81 31.54 -11.67
N ALA A 303 12.25 32.56 -10.99
CA ALA A 303 10.84 32.92 -11.15
C ALA A 303 10.48 33.24 -12.63
N ASN A 304 11.40 33.87 -13.35
CA ASN A 304 11.26 34.29 -14.74
C ASN A 304 11.30 33.10 -15.72
N ASP A 305 11.94 31.98 -15.36
CA ASP A 305 11.90 30.76 -16.19
C ASP A 305 10.45 30.26 -16.37
N LEU A 306 9.60 30.53 -15.36
CA LEU A 306 8.18 30.14 -15.28
C LEU A 306 7.24 31.21 -15.87
N GLU A 307 7.71 31.98 -16.86
CA GLU A 307 6.89 32.91 -17.66
C GLU A 307 6.22 32.22 -18.85
N GLY A 308 5.02 32.71 -19.18
CA GLY A 308 4.11 32.10 -20.15
C GLY A 308 3.29 30.92 -19.60
N CYS A 309 2.22 30.55 -20.30
CA CYS A 309 1.45 29.32 -20.07
C CYS A 309 1.68 28.38 -21.26
N ALA A 310 2.13 27.15 -21.00
CA ALA A 310 2.29 26.12 -22.01
C ALA A 310 0.94 25.43 -22.26
N VAL A 311 0.33 25.68 -23.42
CA VAL A 311 -0.89 24.98 -23.83
C VAL A 311 -0.57 23.53 -24.13
N ALA A 312 -0.87 22.65 -23.17
CA ALA A 312 -0.82 21.20 -23.35
C ALA A 312 -1.97 20.73 -24.25
N ALA A 313 -1.77 20.79 -25.55
CA ALA A 313 -2.66 20.20 -26.55
C ALA A 313 -2.63 18.65 -26.42
N ARG A 314 -3.74 17.90 -26.43
CA ARG A 314 -5.17 18.22 -26.62
C ARG A 314 -6.03 17.25 -25.78
N PRO A 315 -7.36 17.33 -25.86
CA PRO A 315 -8.19 16.13 -26.05
C PRO A 315 -8.34 15.78 -27.54
N PHE A 316 -8.36 14.48 -27.88
CA PHE A 316 -8.91 14.03 -29.16
C PHE A 316 -10.43 14.00 -29.05
N HIS A 317 -11.13 14.63 -29.99
CA HIS A 317 -12.55 14.31 -30.21
C HIS A 317 -12.64 13.04 -31.07
N PRO A 318 -13.43 12.02 -30.68
CA PRO A 318 -13.83 10.98 -31.60
C PRO A 318 -14.77 11.59 -32.65
N ILE A 319 -14.58 11.21 -33.92
CA ILE A 319 -15.50 11.60 -35.00
C ILE A 319 -16.75 10.73 -34.86
N TRP A 320 -17.92 11.38 -34.69
CA TRP A 320 -19.23 10.73 -34.78
C TRP A 320 -20.04 11.42 -35.88
N THR A 321 -20.58 10.62 -36.81
CA THR A 321 -21.27 11.09 -38.02
C THR A 321 -22.76 10.81 -37.95
N SER A 322 -23.48 11.72 -37.29
CA SER A 322 -24.94 11.90 -37.30
C SER A 322 -25.18 13.30 -36.70
N GLY A 323 -26.09 14.14 -37.18
CA GLY A 323 -27.42 13.88 -37.72
C GLY A 323 -28.36 14.79 -36.91
N ALA A 324 -29.05 15.73 -37.55
CA ALA A 324 -29.62 16.89 -36.87
C ALA A 324 -31.01 16.62 -36.26
N THR A 325 -31.30 17.26 -35.12
CA THR A 325 -32.51 18.07 -34.86
C THR A 325 -32.34 18.91 -33.59
N ASP A 326 -32.64 20.21 -33.72
CA ASP A 326 -33.29 21.18 -32.80
C ASP A 326 -32.78 21.49 -31.37
N GLU A 327 -32.69 22.81 -31.12
CA GLU A 327 -33.01 23.60 -29.90
C GLU A 327 -32.76 23.02 -28.48
N GLU A 328 -31.87 23.67 -27.71
CA GLU A 328 -32.24 24.74 -26.74
C GLU A 328 -30.96 25.46 -26.24
N LEU A 329 -31.02 26.75 -25.88
CA LEU A 329 -29.83 27.64 -25.84
C LEU A 329 -29.62 28.40 -24.51
N LEU A 330 -28.98 27.75 -23.53
CA LEU A 330 -28.36 28.34 -22.33
C LEU A 330 -27.11 27.52 -21.94
N GLY A 331 -26.01 28.04 -21.38
CA GLY A 331 -25.68 29.42 -21.00
C GLY A 331 -24.39 29.46 -20.15
N LEU A 332 -23.24 29.09 -20.71
CA LEU A 332 -21.96 28.98 -19.98
C LEU A 332 -21.44 30.34 -19.45
N PRO A 333 -20.92 30.42 -18.21
CA PRO A 333 -20.50 31.68 -17.60
C PRO A 333 -19.20 32.23 -18.19
N LYS A 334 -19.19 33.53 -18.50
CA LYS A 334 -17.97 34.26 -18.90
C LYS A 334 -17.24 34.79 -17.67
N CYS A 335 -15.93 34.63 -17.63
CA CYS A 335 -15.06 35.30 -16.66
C CYS A 335 -14.36 36.52 -17.30
N CYS A 336 -13.95 37.45 -16.44
CA CYS A 336 -13.02 38.56 -16.71
C CYS A 336 -13.47 39.68 -17.67
N GLN A 337 -14.07 40.73 -17.11
CA GLN A 337 -13.59 42.11 -17.28
C GLN A 337 -14.07 43.01 -16.11
N PRO A 338 -13.30 44.03 -15.68
CA PRO A 338 -13.72 45.02 -14.69
C PRO A 338 -14.30 46.29 -15.35
N ASP A 339 -15.18 47.04 -14.66
CA ASP A 339 -14.86 48.40 -14.19
C ASP A 339 -16.03 49.13 -13.49
N ALA A 340 -15.64 50.02 -12.57
CA ALA A 340 -16.26 51.28 -12.10
C ALA A 340 -17.78 51.46 -11.80
N ALA A 341 -18.03 51.99 -10.59
CA ALA A 341 -19.17 52.84 -10.15
C ALA A 341 -20.56 52.15 -9.97
N ASP A 342 -21.50 52.68 -9.16
CA ASP A 342 -21.53 53.96 -8.43
C ASP A 342 -22.26 53.89 -7.06
N LYS A 343 -22.02 54.92 -6.22
CA LYS A 343 -22.63 55.35 -4.93
C LYS A 343 -23.67 54.45 -4.20
N ALA A 344 -23.38 54.22 -2.92
CA ALA A 344 -24.27 54.59 -1.81
C ALA A 344 -23.43 55.04 -0.58
N SER A 345 -23.93 56.00 0.20
CA SER A 345 -23.18 56.69 1.27
C SER A 345 -23.78 56.50 2.66
N VAL A 346 -22.97 56.55 3.73
CA VAL A 346 -23.30 57.29 4.98
C VAL A 346 -22.10 57.42 5.95
N LEU A 347 -21.83 58.67 6.38
CA LEU A 347 -21.10 59.19 7.55
C LEU A 347 -19.62 58.81 7.87
N GLU A 348 -18.89 59.82 8.35
CA GLU A 348 -17.45 59.83 8.69
C GLU A 348 -17.19 59.88 10.22
N SER A 349 -15.94 59.68 10.64
CA SER A 349 -15.28 60.57 11.63
C SER A 349 -13.76 60.35 11.76
N GLY A 350 -12.99 61.45 11.84
CA GLY A 350 -11.72 61.53 12.58
C GLY A 350 -10.39 61.15 11.91
N ARG A 351 -9.60 62.18 11.52
CA ARG A 351 -8.11 62.19 11.50
C ARG A 351 -7.63 63.49 12.18
N PRO A 352 -6.43 63.52 12.81
CA PRO A 352 -5.16 63.86 12.13
C PRO A 352 -4.14 62.69 12.20
N ALA A 353 -3.08 62.52 11.38
CA ALA A 353 -2.04 63.40 10.83
C ALA A 353 -1.02 63.94 11.88
N SER A 354 0.29 64.11 11.64
CA SER A 354 1.24 63.50 10.67
C SER A 354 2.67 64.03 10.94
N ALA A 355 3.64 63.17 11.32
CA ALA A 355 5.11 63.44 11.31
C ALA A 355 5.88 62.14 11.63
N GLY A 356 7.14 61.91 11.21
CA GLY A 356 7.99 62.68 10.30
C GLY A 356 9.35 63.09 10.88
N ASN A 357 10.38 62.23 10.82
CA ASN A 357 11.80 62.61 10.76
C ASN A 357 12.75 61.41 10.52
N ALA A 358 14.03 61.69 10.24
CA ALA A 358 15.07 60.70 9.90
C ALA A 358 16.42 61.00 10.62
N LEU A 359 17.49 60.31 10.19
CA LEU A 359 18.93 60.39 10.58
C LEU A 359 19.43 59.39 11.65
N LYS A 360 20.74 59.08 11.81
CA LYS A 360 21.81 58.69 10.84
C LYS A 360 23.11 58.25 11.56
N GLY A 361 23.29 56.94 11.77
CA GLY A 361 24.57 56.17 11.79
C GLY A 361 25.67 56.42 12.85
N ARG A 362 26.28 55.32 13.36
CA ARG A 362 27.74 55.10 13.48
C ARG A 362 28.07 53.62 13.84
N VAL A 363 29.36 53.26 13.71
CA VAL A 363 30.03 51.92 13.59
C VAL A 363 31.54 52.14 13.90
N PRO A 364 32.47 51.18 14.20
CA PRO A 364 32.47 49.73 14.59
C PRO A 364 33.08 49.57 16.04
N PRO A 365 33.98 48.61 16.43
CA PRO A 365 34.28 47.19 16.05
C PRO A 365 34.12 46.21 17.27
N GLY A 366 34.43 44.90 17.25
CA GLY A 366 35.00 43.99 16.23
C GLY A 366 35.08 42.51 16.70
N ASP A 367 36.10 41.79 16.19
CA ASP A 367 36.62 40.46 16.60
C ASP A 367 35.98 39.13 16.11
N SER A 368 36.87 38.14 15.92
CA SER A 368 36.77 36.74 15.41
C SER A 368 38.16 36.08 15.66
N PRO A 369 38.47 34.79 15.34
CA PRO A 369 37.72 33.59 14.92
C PRO A 369 37.97 32.44 15.95
N PRO A 370 38.14 31.11 15.63
CA PRO A 370 37.68 30.23 14.54
C PRO A 370 36.59 29.25 15.07
N GLY A 371 36.34 28.01 14.63
CA GLY A 371 36.86 27.04 13.64
C GLY A 371 35.98 25.76 13.70
N ASN A 372 36.17 24.63 13.00
CA ASN A 372 37.08 24.15 11.93
C ASN A 372 36.26 23.15 11.07
N GLY A 373 36.64 22.84 9.82
CA GLY A 373 35.74 22.18 8.85
C GLY A 373 35.98 20.68 8.54
N SER A 374 35.01 20.02 7.90
CA SER A 374 35.21 18.89 6.95
C SER A 374 33.90 18.41 6.29
N GLY A 375 34.03 17.68 5.18
CA GLY A 375 33.00 16.90 4.49
C GLY A 375 33.68 16.04 3.41
N PRO A 376 32.94 15.36 2.50
CA PRO A 376 31.53 14.99 2.53
C PRO A 376 31.32 13.49 2.85
N ARG A 377 30.07 13.01 2.95
CA ARG A 377 29.76 11.57 2.93
C ARG A 377 28.56 11.25 2.04
N HIS A 378 28.74 10.30 1.13
CA HIS A 378 27.62 9.56 0.52
C HIS A 378 26.98 8.66 1.57
N ILE A 379 25.66 8.49 1.50
CA ILE A 379 24.91 7.41 2.15
C ILE A 379 24.00 6.78 1.10
N ASN A 380 23.97 5.44 1.05
CA ASN A 380 23.06 4.69 0.20
C ASN A 380 21.85 4.26 1.03
N ASP A 381 20.65 4.72 0.69
CA ASP A 381 19.43 4.28 1.36
C ASP A 381 18.90 2.98 0.73
N SER A 382 18.80 1.91 1.52
CA SER A 382 18.02 0.71 1.21
C SER A 382 17.02 0.43 2.33
N PRO A 383 15.77 -0.01 2.04
CA PRO A 383 14.64 0.38 2.87
C PRO A 383 14.08 -0.76 3.74
N PHE A 384 14.78 -1.14 4.81
CA PHE A 384 14.19 -1.96 5.89
C PHE A 384 14.66 -1.48 7.27
N GLY A 385 13.70 -1.05 8.10
CA GLY A 385 13.94 -0.64 9.48
C GLY A 385 13.27 -1.59 10.47
N THR A 386 14.05 -2.27 11.29
CA THR A 386 13.57 -3.09 12.42
C THR A 386 13.29 -2.22 13.64
N LEU A 387 12.24 -2.56 14.40
CA LEU A 387 11.83 -1.84 15.61
C LEU A 387 12.89 -1.94 16.73
N PRO A 388 13.02 -0.90 17.60
CA PRO A 388 13.89 -0.95 18.76
C PRO A 388 13.29 -1.83 19.87
N SER A 389 14.14 -2.58 20.58
CA SER A 389 13.78 -3.28 21.82
C SER A 389 14.60 -2.72 22.99
N SER A 390 14.05 -2.81 24.20
CA SER A 390 14.64 -2.28 25.43
C SER A 390 15.96 -2.96 25.80
N ALA A 391 16.84 -2.23 26.48
CA ALA A 391 18.11 -2.75 26.99
C ALA A 391 17.97 -3.23 28.44
N GLU A 392 18.51 -4.43 28.72
CA GLU A 392 18.85 -4.91 30.07
C GLU A 392 20.28 -5.51 30.05
N PRO A 393 20.99 -5.57 31.19
CA PRO A 393 22.44 -5.72 31.23
C PRO A 393 22.94 -7.18 31.12
N PRO A 394 24.18 -7.40 30.63
CA PRO A 394 24.77 -8.73 30.57
C PRO A 394 25.24 -9.22 31.94
N LEU A 395 24.94 -10.49 32.25
CA LEU A 395 25.44 -11.19 33.43
C LEU A 395 26.21 -12.46 33.05
N THR A 396 27.28 -12.70 33.82
CA THR A 396 28.08 -13.95 33.89
C THR A 396 28.94 -14.31 32.67
N ALA A 397 30.23 -14.54 32.96
CA ALA A 397 31.10 -15.35 32.10
C ALA A 397 31.00 -16.83 32.50
N LEU A 398 31.16 -17.74 31.55
CA LEU A 398 31.55 -19.14 31.77
C LEU A 398 32.29 -19.63 30.52
N GLN A 399 33.41 -20.34 30.72
CA GLN A 399 34.14 -21.03 29.64
C GLN A 399 33.56 -22.43 29.39
N PRO A 400 33.90 -23.03 28.24
CA PRO A 400 34.57 -24.33 28.30
C PRO A 400 35.93 -24.33 27.58
N GLU A 401 36.79 -25.29 27.94
CA GLU A 401 38.12 -25.49 27.36
C GLU A 401 38.11 -26.45 26.15
N GLY A 402 39.23 -26.52 25.43
CA GLY A 402 39.69 -27.79 24.82
C GLY A 402 39.68 -27.92 23.29
N SER A 403 40.69 -27.37 22.62
CA SER A 403 41.50 -28.09 21.59
C SER A 403 42.56 -27.15 20.97
N GLU A 404 43.64 -27.72 20.43
CA GLU A 404 44.89 -26.99 20.13
C GLU A 404 45.05 -26.56 18.66
N SER A 405 45.83 -25.49 18.48
CA SER A 405 46.35 -25.03 17.18
C SER A 405 47.46 -25.94 16.64
N PRO A 406 47.76 -25.85 15.33
CA PRO A 406 49.16 -25.59 14.98
C PRO A 406 49.40 -24.66 13.77
N GLY A 407 50.44 -23.83 13.91
CA GLY A 407 51.46 -23.64 12.86
C GLY A 407 51.15 -22.77 11.63
N VAL A 408 51.63 -21.52 11.66
CA VAL A 408 51.93 -20.74 10.44
C VAL A 408 53.37 -21.01 9.99
N PRO A 409 53.62 -21.13 8.68
CA PRO A 409 54.85 -20.58 8.11
C PRO A 409 54.57 -19.53 7.02
N THR A 410 55.51 -18.61 6.84
CA THR A 410 55.44 -17.48 5.89
C THR A 410 56.23 -17.75 4.61
N THR A 411 55.85 -17.13 3.48
CA THR A 411 56.77 -16.59 2.44
C THR A 411 56.02 -15.80 1.36
N GLY A 412 56.71 -14.84 0.72
CA GLY A 412 56.10 -13.88 -0.22
C GLY A 412 56.16 -14.26 -1.71
N PRO A 413 55.41 -13.54 -2.58
CA PRO A 413 55.19 -13.93 -3.97
C PRO A 413 56.34 -13.56 -4.93
N ARG A 414 56.53 -14.37 -5.98
CA ARG A 414 57.35 -14.02 -7.17
C ARG A 414 56.47 -13.81 -8.43
N ARG A 415 57.06 -13.25 -9.48
CA ARG A 415 56.36 -12.49 -10.54
C ARG A 415 55.94 -13.30 -11.78
N ARG A 416 55.02 -12.70 -12.56
CA ARG A 416 54.53 -13.10 -13.90
C ARG A 416 55.64 -13.12 -14.96
N PRO A 417 55.40 -13.72 -16.15
CA PRO A 417 54.87 -12.97 -17.30
C PRO A 417 53.59 -13.59 -17.91
N GLY A 418 52.88 -13.02 -18.90
CA GLY A 418 52.97 -11.70 -19.55
C GLY A 418 52.33 -11.68 -20.96
N CYS A 419 51.79 -10.53 -21.39
CA CYS A 419 51.25 -10.23 -22.75
C CYS A 419 49.97 -11.00 -23.22
N SER A 420 49.32 -10.64 -24.35
CA SER A 420 48.88 -9.31 -24.85
C SER A 420 47.87 -9.45 -26.02
N ARG A 421 47.13 -8.38 -26.34
CA ARG A 421 46.14 -8.23 -27.43
C ARG A 421 46.67 -8.59 -28.84
N LYS A 422 45.86 -9.24 -29.71
CA LYS A 422 45.12 -8.61 -30.86
C LYS A 422 44.44 -9.61 -31.83
N ASN A 423 43.47 -9.10 -32.59
CA ASN A 423 42.70 -9.78 -33.66
C ASN A 423 43.54 -10.09 -34.92
N ARG A 424 43.17 -11.12 -35.70
CA ARG A 424 42.91 -10.97 -37.16
C ARG A 424 42.20 -12.16 -37.84
N THR A 425 41.49 -11.79 -38.92
CA THR A 425 41.07 -12.51 -40.16
C THR A 425 41.84 -13.78 -40.58
N ARG A 426 41.34 -14.71 -41.43
CA ARG A 426 40.62 -14.47 -42.72
C ARG A 426 40.04 -15.75 -43.37
N SER A 427 39.12 -15.55 -44.33
CA SER A 427 38.88 -16.30 -45.60
C SER A 427 38.32 -17.74 -45.66
N GLN A 428 37.16 -17.83 -46.34
CA GLN A 428 36.78 -18.77 -47.43
C GLN A 428 36.49 -20.25 -47.15
N CYS A 429 35.24 -20.65 -47.44
CA CYS A 429 34.97 -21.55 -48.56
C CYS A 429 33.66 -21.13 -49.29
N ARG A 430 33.22 -21.85 -50.34
CA ARG A 430 32.22 -21.39 -51.34
C ARG A 430 31.03 -22.35 -51.51
N LEU A 431 30.07 -21.92 -52.37
CA LEU A 431 28.81 -22.58 -52.79
C LEU A 431 27.67 -22.56 -51.74
N GLY A 432 26.42 -22.25 -52.09
CA GLY A 432 25.87 -21.83 -53.39
C GLY A 432 24.48 -21.14 -53.29
N GLN A 433 24.07 -20.46 -54.38
CA GLN A 433 22.76 -19.80 -54.56
C GLN A 433 21.65 -20.86 -54.82
N ALA A 434 20.34 -20.58 -54.82
CA ALA A 434 19.54 -19.34 -54.83
C ALA A 434 18.23 -19.56 -54.01
N GLY A 435 17.33 -18.61 -53.76
CA GLY A 435 17.25 -17.20 -54.15
C GLY A 435 15.95 -16.88 -54.92
N SER A 436 15.22 -15.84 -54.48
CA SER A 436 13.83 -15.48 -54.88
C SER A 436 12.74 -16.47 -54.41
N GLY A 437 11.54 -16.05 -54.00
CA GLY A 437 10.96 -14.70 -53.89
C GLY A 437 9.95 -14.41 -55.01
N GLY A 438 8.69 -14.17 -54.64
CA GLY A 438 7.61 -13.86 -55.57
C GLY A 438 6.28 -13.61 -54.84
N SER A 439 5.71 -12.43 -55.02
CA SER A 439 4.41 -12.00 -54.48
C SER A 439 3.44 -11.73 -55.63
N GLY A 440 2.16 -12.13 -55.53
CA GLY A 440 1.17 -11.75 -56.56
C GLY A 440 -0.22 -12.37 -56.47
N THR A 441 -1.11 -11.71 -55.72
CA THR A 441 -2.50 -11.33 -56.09
C THR A 441 -3.56 -12.34 -56.58
N SER A 442 -4.80 -11.83 -56.62
CA SER A 442 -6.00 -12.27 -57.35
C SER A 442 -6.85 -13.46 -56.85
N ASP A 443 -7.92 -13.09 -56.14
CA ASP A 443 -9.34 -13.23 -56.54
C ASP A 443 -10.17 -14.52 -56.32
N ALA A 444 -11.49 -14.27 -56.37
CA ALA A 444 -12.64 -15.14 -56.57
C ALA A 444 -13.36 -15.77 -55.35
N GLU A 445 -14.68 -15.53 -55.33
CA GLU A 445 -15.71 -16.08 -54.44
C GLU A 445 -16.00 -17.57 -54.72
N GLY A 446 -16.70 -18.26 -53.81
CA GLY A 446 -17.24 -19.59 -54.11
C GLY A 446 -17.92 -20.31 -52.94
N SER A 447 -19.23 -20.13 -52.78
CA SER A 447 -20.05 -20.98 -51.89
C SER A 447 -20.29 -22.36 -52.52
N GLY A 448 -20.13 -23.44 -51.76
CA GLY A 448 -20.39 -24.82 -52.18
C GLY A 448 -20.89 -25.69 -51.02
N ALA A 449 -21.72 -26.69 -51.31
CA ALA A 449 -22.51 -27.42 -50.32
C ALA A 449 -22.07 -28.88 -50.05
N LEU A 450 -22.76 -29.48 -49.07
CA LEU A 450 -22.79 -30.89 -48.60
C LEU A 450 -23.09 -31.90 -49.76
N PRO A 451 -23.06 -33.27 -49.58
CA PRO A 451 -23.15 -34.06 -48.33
C PRO A 451 -22.34 -35.40 -48.29
N ALA A 452 -22.77 -36.34 -47.43
CA ALA A 452 -22.52 -37.82 -47.43
C ALA A 452 -21.11 -38.31 -47.01
N LEU A 453 -20.86 -39.51 -46.44
CA LEU A 453 -21.60 -40.67 -45.86
C LEU A 453 -20.54 -41.52 -45.07
N ALA A 454 -20.75 -42.47 -44.13
CA ALA A 454 -21.88 -43.12 -43.44
C ALA A 454 -21.35 -43.84 -42.14
N CYS A 455 -22.14 -44.78 -41.56
CA CYS A 455 -21.75 -45.86 -40.61
C CYS A 455 -21.30 -45.46 -39.17
N SER A 456 -21.98 -45.82 -38.06
CA SER A 456 -22.41 -47.14 -37.49
C SER A 456 -21.28 -47.89 -36.73
N LEU A 457 -21.47 -48.48 -35.54
CA LEU A 457 -22.70 -48.85 -34.80
C LEU A 457 -22.41 -49.00 -33.27
N VAL A 458 -23.45 -49.22 -32.45
CA VAL A 458 -23.41 -49.46 -31.00
C VAL A 458 -23.90 -50.88 -30.69
N PRO A 459 -23.42 -51.51 -29.59
CA PRO A 459 -24.36 -52.10 -28.62
C PRO A 459 -23.90 -51.81 -27.16
N LEU A 460 -24.70 -51.69 -26.09
CA LEU A 460 -25.88 -52.44 -25.59
C LEU A 460 -25.55 -53.92 -25.25
N GLY A 461 -26.01 -54.50 -24.14
CA GLY A 461 -26.81 -53.98 -23.03
C GLY A 461 -27.11 -55.09 -22.00
N LEU A 462 -28.19 -54.90 -21.23
CA LEU A 462 -28.69 -55.75 -20.12
C LEU A 462 -27.80 -55.79 -18.86
N VAL A 463 -28.26 -55.50 -17.62
CA VAL A 463 -29.54 -55.69 -16.88
C VAL A 463 -29.62 -57.04 -16.15
N LEU A 464 -29.64 -56.95 -14.82
CA LEU A 464 -30.40 -57.86 -13.95
C LEU A 464 -30.85 -57.09 -12.69
N VAL A 465 -32.03 -57.47 -12.17
CA VAL A 465 -32.73 -56.78 -11.08
C VAL A 465 -32.72 -57.66 -9.83
N LEU A 466 -32.57 -57.08 -8.64
CA LEU A 466 -33.19 -57.61 -7.43
C LEU A 466 -33.36 -56.52 -6.35
N TRP A 467 -34.53 -56.52 -5.72
CA TRP A 467 -34.83 -55.76 -4.50
C TRP A 467 -34.18 -56.41 -3.27
N THR A 468 -33.88 -55.61 -2.24
CA THR A 468 -34.62 -55.66 -0.96
C THR A 468 -34.38 -54.36 -0.17
N MET A 469 -35.42 -53.88 0.53
CA MET A 469 -35.24 -52.84 1.56
C MET A 469 -34.67 -53.47 2.84
N PHE A 470 -34.05 -52.67 3.72
CA PHE A 470 -34.60 -52.47 5.07
C PHE A 470 -33.84 -51.38 5.85
N ALA A 471 -34.61 -50.49 6.46
CA ALA A 471 -34.28 -49.66 7.62
C ALA A 471 -35.61 -49.28 8.31
N PRO A 472 -35.62 -48.82 9.58
CA PRO A 472 -34.57 -48.84 10.59
C PRO A 472 -34.98 -49.69 11.83
N CYS A 473 -34.12 -49.71 12.86
CA CYS A 473 -34.54 -49.84 14.26
C CYS A 473 -33.52 -49.13 15.16
#